data_AF-A0AAF1K559-F1
#
_entry.id   AF-A0AAF1K559-F1
#
_cell.length_a   1.000
_cell.length_b   1.000
_cell.length_c   1.000
_cell.angle_alpha   90.00
_cell.angle_beta   90.00
_cell.angle_gamma   90.00
#
_symmetry.space_group_name_H-M   'P 1'
#
loop_
_entity.id
_entity.type
_entity.pdbx_description
1 polymer ?
#
loop_
_entity_poly.entity_id
_entity_poly.type
_entity_poly.pdbx_seq_one_letter_code
_entity_poly.pdbx_strand_id
1 'polypeptide(L)'
;MVGHRAAYRLVLDRARDNSDIAQASGAMLFEVLDACDGWTVRQRLTLKLTDRDGNETETVSDYSTYETRDGTRLRFALTQSSQGAVSSQVQGEAEVTATGGTVRFAQPNAREIALPAGTLLPMAHTIATLNAARAGTRILAVPLLDGTTASGPQDTTTVMSAWQAAAMTDPRFPALIPLGSSRMRIAFFDRDQTSQSGGAGTPDYEVSLRYYENGVADELKMDFGEFVVDGRMVELAVLPSPC
;
A
#
# COMPACT_ATOMS: atom_id res chain seq x y z
N MET A 1 14.47 4.32 4.61
CA MET A 1 13.12 4.42 5.21
C MET A 1 13.31 4.42 6.70
N VAL A 2 12.69 5.35 7.43
CA VAL A 2 12.81 5.40 8.89
C VAL A 2 11.81 4.44 9.53
N GLY A 3 12.21 3.81 10.64
CA GLY A 3 11.28 3.12 11.50
C GLY A 3 10.23 4.10 12.03
N HIS A 4 8.95 3.78 11.90
CA HIS A 4 7.87 4.63 12.41
C HIS A 4 6.58 3.84 12.62
N ARG A 5 5.70 4.39 13.46
CA ARG A 5 4.31 3.97 13.61
C ARG A 5 3.40 5.17 13.37
N ALA A 6 2.40 4.99 12.52
CA ALA A 6 1.40 5.99 12.21
C ALA A 6 -0.01 5.43 12.43
N ALA A 7 -0.89 6.25 12.98
CA ALA A 7 -2.31 5.95 13.11
C ALA A 7 -3.12 6.91 12.24
N TYR A 8 -4.05 6.37 11.47
CA TYR A 8 -4.93 7.12 10.58
C TYR A 8 -6.37 6.89 11.00
N ARG A 9 -7.14 7.98 11.11
CA ARG A 9 -8.60 7.93 11.18
C ARG A 9 -9.14 7.90 9.77
N LEU A 10 -10.02 6.96 9.49
CA LEU A 10 -10.62 6.76 8.18
C LEU A 10 -12.04 7.33 8.18
N VAL A 11 -12.35 8.12 7.16
CA VAL A 11 -13.67 8.71 6.94
C VAL A 11 -14.03 8.63 5.46
N LEU A 12 -15.32 8.48 5.15
CA LEU A 12 -15.80 8.56 3.78
C LEU A 12 -15.48 9.94 3.18
N ASP A 13 -14.79 9.97 2.05
CA ASP A 13 -14.53 11.17 1.24
C ASP A 13 -15.65 11.37 0.22
N ARG A 14 -15.97 10.32 -0.53
CA ARG A 14 -17.06 10.29 -1.51
C ARG A 14 -17.57 8.87 -1.72
N ALA A 15 -18.86 8.73 -2.02
CA ALA A 15 -19.45 7.54 -2.63
C ALA A 15 -19.88 7.88 -4.06
N ARG A 16 -19.80 6.95 -5.00
CA ARG A 16 -20.30 7.16 -6.36
C ARG A 16 -21.82 7.06 -6.40
N ASP A 17 -22.45 7.70 -7.38
CA ASP A 17 -23.91 7.83 -7.46
C ASP A 17 -24.64 6.46 -7.42
N ASN A 18 -24.02 5.43 -8.01
CA ASN A 18 -24.50 4.06 -8.08
C ASN A 18 -23.99 3.14 -6.95
N SER A 19 -23.26 3.65 -5.96
CA SER A 19 -22.79 2.86 -4.82
C SER A 19 -23.87 2.78 -3.73
N ASP A 20 -24.03 1.60 -3.14
CA ASP A 20 -24.91 1.37 -2.00
C ASP A 20 -24.33 1.87 -0.68
N ILE A 21 -23.10 2.38 -0.68
CA ILE A 21 -22.42 2.90 0.52
C ILE A 21 -22.97 4.27 0.91
N ALA A 22 -23.53 4.36 2.11
CA ALA A 22 -23.99 5.62 2.70
C ALA A 22 -22.94 6.24 3.64
N GLN A 23 -22.21 5.41 4.40
CA GLN A 23 -21.16 5.85 5.32
C GLN A 23 -19.98 4.87 5.31
N ALA A 24 -18.78 5.43 5.53
CA ALA A 24 -17.58 4.66 5.80
C ALA A 24 -16.79 5.32 6.93
N SER A 25 -16.36 4.52 7.90
CA SER A 25 -15.53 4.99 9.01
C SER A 25 -14.57 3.89 9.47
N GLY A 26 -13.47 4.26 10.12
CA GLY A 26 -12.52 3.26 10.57
C GLY A 26 -11.21 3.82 11.07
N ALA A 27 -10.22 2.93 11.16
CA ALA A 27 -8.86 3.27 11.54
C ALA A 27 -7.87 2.38 10.80
N MET A 28 -6.68 2.93 10.54
CA MET A 28 -5.53 2.17 10.06
C MET A 28 -4.36 2.42 10.98
N LEU A 29 -3.75 1.35 11.48
CA LEU A 29 -2.43 1.39 12.13
C LEU A 29 -1.41 0.88 11.12
N PHE A 30 -0.34 1.64 10.92
CA PHE A 30 0.75 1.28 10.02
C PHE A 30 2.07 1.41 10.76
N GLU A 31 2.88 0.36 10.72
CA GLU A 31 4.17 0.31 11.38
C GLU A 31 5.23 -0.19 10.40
N VAL A 32 6.34 0.54 10.34
CA VAL A 32 7.57 0.12 9.68
C VAL A 32 8.64 -0.02 10.74
N LEU A 33 9.19 -1.21 10.89
CA LEU A 33 10.39 -1.45 11.68
C LEU A 33 11.58 -1.50 10.73
N ASP A 34 12.55 -0.62 10.95
CA ASP A 34 13.84 -0.66 10.28
C ASP A 34 14.71 -1.68 11.03
N ALA A 35 15.04 -2.80 10.40
CA ALA A 35 15.98 -3.78 10.95
C ALA A 35 17.25 -3.78 10.08
N CYS A 36 18.36 -4.34 10.61
CA CYS A 36 19.65 -4.23 9.91
C CYS A 36 19.61 -4.90 8.53
N ASP A 37 18.92 -6.03 8.44
CA ASP A 37 18.89 -6.88 7.24
C ASP A 37 17.64 -6.64 6.37
N GLY A 38 16.75 -5.74 6.77
CA GLY A 38 15.49 -5.52 6.06
C GLY A 38 14.46 -4.69 6.81
N TRP A 39 13.24 -4.65 6.28
CA TRP A 39 12.12 -3.94 6.89
C TRP A 39 11.02 -4.92 7.25
N THR A 40 10.43 -4.75 8.42
CA THR A 40 9.16 -5.40 8.77
C THR A 40 8.05 -4.36 8.69
N VAL A 41 7.02 -4.63 7.90
CA VAL A 41 5.81 -3.78 7.85
C VAL A 41 4.68 -4.52 8.54
N ARG A 42 3.90 -3.80 9.34
CA ARG A 42 2.63 -4.28 9.90
C ARG A 42 1.56 -3.25 9.65
N GLN A 43 0.43 -3.69 9.14
CA GLN A 43 -0.72 -2.86 8.91
C GLN A 43 -1.96 -3.55 9.46
N ARG A 44 -2.75 -2.82 10.24
CA ARG A 44 -4.08 -3.23 10.66
C ARG A 44 -5.08 -2.17 10.21
N LEU A 45 -5.92 -2.55 9.28
CA LEU A 45 -6.99 -1.71 8.72
C LEU A 45 -8.33 -2.24 9.22
N THR A 46 -9.12 -1.39 9.87
CA THR A 46 -10.50 -1.68 10.25
C THR A 46 -11.40 -0.67 9.55
N LEU A 47 -12.37 -1.16 8.79
CA LEU A 47 -13.33 -0.36 8.06
C LEU A 47 -14.75 -0.83 8.40
N LYS A 48 -15.61 0.12 8.74
CA LYS A 48 -17.03 -0.06 8.95
C LYS A 48 -17.77 0.65 7.83
N LEU A 49 -18.54 -0.11 7.09
CA LEU A 49 -19.37 0.36 6.00
C LEU A 49 -20.82 0.28 6.43
N THR A 50 -21.58 1.35 6.19
CA THR A 50 -23.03 1.36 6.35
C THR A 50 -23.65 1.59 4.99
N ASP A 51 -24.52 0.68 4.57
CA ASP A 51 -25.25 0.82 3.32
C ASP A 51 -26.45 1.79 3.45
N ARG A 52 -27.17 2.04 2.36
CA ARG A 52 -28.35 2.92 2.33
C ARG A 52 -29.55 2.35 3.11
N ASP A 53 -29.59 1.04 3.33
CA ASP A 53 -30.63 0.37 4.12
C ASP A 53 -30.30 0.37 5.63
N GLY A 54 -29.11 0.83 6.01
CA GLY A 54 -28.65 0.93 7.38
C GLY A 54 -27.92 -0.32 7.89
N ASN A 55 -27.60 -1.29 7.03
CA ASN A 55 -26.84 -2.46 7.42
C ASN A 55 -25.36 -2.09 7.59
N GLU A 56 -24.77 -2.48 8.72
CA GLU A 56 -23.35 -2.28 9.00
C GLU A 56 -22.54 -3.54 8.70
N THR A 57 -21.47 -3.38 7.92
CA THR A 57 -20.45 -4.41 7.70
C THR A 57 -19.10 -3.93 8.19
N GLU A 58 -18.53 -4.64 9.16
CA GLU A 58 -17.15 -4.43 9.59
C GLU A 58 -16.21 -5.39 8.86
N THR A 59 -15.15 -4.84 8.28
CA THR A 59 -14.03 -5.57 7.71
C THR A 59 -12.74 -5.20 8.42
N VAL A 60 -11.93 -6.22 8.75
CA VAL A 60 -10.61 -6.07 9.33
C VAL A 60 -9.59 -6.73 8.43
N SER A 61 -8.50 -6.05 8.14
CA SER A 61 -7.36 -6.55 7.38
C SER A 61 -6.11 -6.41 8.24
N ASP A 62 -5.52 -7.56 8.57
CA ASP A 62 -4.24 -7.68 9.28
C ASP A 62 -3.18 -8.14 8.27
N TYR A 63 -2.25 -7.25 7.93
CA TYR A 63 -1.21 -7.45 6.94
C TYR A 63 0.17 -7.31 7.58
N SER A 64 1.09 -8.18 7.20
CA SER A 64 2.48 -8.11 7.64
C SER A 64 3.44 -8.58 6.57
N THR A 65 4.60 -7.93 6.49
CA THR A 65 5.68 -8.33 5.60
C THR A 65 7.05 -8.25 6.26
N TYR A 66 7.98 -9.03 5.72
CA TYR A 66 9.42 -8.84 5.89
C TYR A 66 10.05 -8.76 4.51
N GLU A 67 10.75 -7.66 4.22
CA GLU A 67 11.47 -7.44 2.96
C GLU A 67 12.95 -7.22 3.23
N THR A 68 13.83 -7.93 2.52
CA THR A 68 15.28 -7.78 2.69
C THR A 68 15.78 -6.42 2.21
N ARG A 69 16.88 -5.93 2.81
CA ARG A 69 17.45 -4.60 2.51
C ARG A 69 17.82 -4.41 1.03
N ASP A 70 18.23 -5.50 0.39
CA ASP A 70 18.56 -5.55 -1.03
C ASP A 70 17.34 -5.63 -1.96
N GLY A 71 16.13 -5.72 -1.42
CA GLY A 71 14.88 -5.80 -2.17
C GLY A 71 14.71 -7.10 -2.94
N THR A 72 15.41 -8.18 -2.57
CA THR A 72 15.38 -9.46 -3.30
C THR A 72 14.40 -10.49 -2.74
N ARG A 73 14.01 -10.40 -1.47
CA ARG A 73 13.09 -11.37 -0.86
C ARG A 73 11.97 -10.68 -0.10
N LEU A 74 10.76 -11.24 -0.23
CA LEU A 74 9.58 -10.84 0.54
C LEU A 74 9.01 -12.06 1.24
N ARG A 75 8.61 -11.91 2.50
CA ARG A 75 7.69 -12.81 3.19
C ARG A 75 6.46 -12.01 3.53
N PHE A 76 5.28 -12.53 3.26
CA PHE A 76 4.02 -11.80 3.45
C PHE A 76 2.94 -12.69 4.06
N ALA A 77 2.08 -12.06 4.85
CA ALA A 77 0.86 -12.66 5.36
C ALA A 77 -0.23 -11.59 5.46
N LEU A 78 -1.41 -11.90 4.93
CA LEU A 78 -2.63 -11.12 5.00
C LEU A 78 -3.75 -12.01 5.51
N THR A 79 -4.45 -11.55 6.55
CA THR A 79 -5.73 -12.12 6.97
C THR A 79 -6.80 -11.04 6.86
N GLN A 80 -7.88 -11.35 6.16
CA GLN A 80 -9.05 -10.49 6.05
C GLN A 80 -10.21 -11.17 6.77
N SER A 81 -10.89 -10.43 7.63
CA SER A 81 -12.07 -10.88 8.35
C SER A 81 -13.23 -9.94 8.08
N SER A 82 -14.43 -10.49 7.91
CA SER A 82 -15.68 -9.75 7.78
C SER A 82 -16.64 -10.23 8.86
N GLN A 83 -17.25 -9.31 9.60
CA GLN A 83 -18.13 -9.62 10.73
C GLN A 83 -17.51 -10.61 11.74
N GLY A 84 -16.20 -10.46 11.99
CA GLY A 84 -15.43 -11.33 12.90
C GLY A 84 -15.07 -12.71 12.35
N ALA A 85 -15.56 -13.11 11.18
CA ALA A 85 -15.22 -14.36 10.52
C ALA A 85 -14.11 -14.15 9.48
N VAL A 86 -13.12 -15.04 9.44
CA VAL A 86 -12.06 -15.00 8.41
C VAL A 86 -12.69 -15.23 7.04
N SER A 87 -12.50 -14.26 6.15
CA SER A 87 -13.03 -14.23 4.78
C SER A 87 -11.97 -14.62 3.74
N SER A 88 -10.70 -14.28 3.99
CA SER A 88 -9.58 -14.58 3.08
C SER A 88 -8.26 -14.63 3.84
N GLN A 89 -7.35 -15.48 3.38
CA GLN A 89 -5.97 -15.54 3.85
C GLN A 89 -5.02 -15.69 2.67
N VAL A 90 -3.98 -14.87 2.66
CA VAL A 90 -2.91 -14.90 1.66
C VAL A 90 -1.60 -14.95 2.41
N GLN A 91 -0.77 -15.94 2.10
CA GLN A 91 0.53 -16.10 2.75
C GLN A 91 1.50 -16.67 1.74
N GLY A 92 2.74 -16.19 1.76
CA GLY A 92 3.75 -16.70 0.87
C GLY A 92 5.10 -16.01 1.02
N GLU A 93 6.00 -16.41 0.15
CA GLU A 93 7.34 -15.86 0.05
C GLU A 93 7.70 -15.64 -1.41
N ALA A 94 8.47 -14.59 -1.69
CA ALA A 94 8.89 -14.25 -3.02
C ALA A 94 10.38 -13.99 -3.08
N GLU A 95 10.96 -14.30 -4.24
CA GLU A 95 12.34 -14.01 -4.58
C GLU A 95 12.37 -13.34 -5.95
N VAL A 96 12.98 -12.17 -6.02
CA VAL A 96 13.19 -11.42 -7.26
C VAL A 96 14.68 -11.37 -7.61
N THR A 97 14.94 -11.40 -8.91
CA THR A 97 16.27 -11.40 -9.53
C THR A 97 16.27 -10.40 -10.69
N ALA A 98 17.43 -10.13 -11.28
CA ALA A 98 17.54 -9.22 -12.42
C ALA A 98 16.71 -9.66 -13.65
N THR A 99 16.43 -10.96 -13.79
CA THR A 99 15.75 -11.54 -14.97
C THR A 99 14.29 -11.92 -14.71
N GLY A 100 13.73 -11.62 -13.54
CA GLY A 100 12.40 -12.06 -13.12
C GLY A 100 12.43 -12.59 -11.69
N GLY A 101 11.55 -13.50 -11.34
CA GLY A 101 11.54 -14.09 -10.02
C GLY A 101 10.45 -15.12 -9.85
N THR A 102 10.16 -15.45 -8.60
CA THR A 102 9.16 -16.44 -8.24
C THR A 102 8.46 -16.04 -6.95
N VAL A 103 7.15 -16.24 -6.88
CA VAL A 103 6.37 -16.21 -5.63
C VAL A 103 5.80 -17.60 -5.34
N ARG A 104 5.93 -18.04 -4.10
CA ARG A 104 5.38 -19.29 -3.57
C ARG A 104 4.32 -18.96 -2.54
N PHE A 105 3.06 -19.20 -2.88
CA PHE A 105 1.94 -19.08 -1.97
C PHE A 105 1.80 -20.34 -1.13
N ALA A 106 1.55 -20.17 0.16
CA ALA A 106 1.14 -21.20 1.11
C ALA A 106 -0.38 -21.16 1.36
N GLN A 107 -0.98 -19.97 1.31
CA GLN A 107 -2.43 -19.75 1.43
C GLN A 107 -2.93 -18.89 0.26
N PRO A 108 -4.16 -19.11 -0.24
CA PRO A 108 -5.14 -20.11 0.21
C PRO A 108 -4.82 -21.54 -0.24
N ASN A 109 -3.96 -21.70 -1.24
CA ASN A 109 -3.49 -23.00 -1.72
C ASN A 109 -2.00 -22.92 -2.06
N ALA A 110 -1.29 -24.02 -1.90
CA ALA A 110 0.11 -24.11 -2.31
C ALA A 110 0.23 -23.95 -3.83
N ARG A 111 0.87 -22.86 -4.29
CA ARG A 111 1.16 -22.63 -5.70
C ARG A 111 2.38 -21.76 -5.90
N GLU A 112 3.00 -21.91 -7.06
CA GLU A 112 4.15 -21.12 -7.48
C GLU A 112 3.79 -20.33 -8.75
N ILE A 113 4.12 -19.04 -8.77
CA ILE A 113 3.89 -18.14 -9.91
C ILE A 113 5.22 -17.46 -10.26
N ALA A 114 5.54 -17.43 -11.56
CA ALA A 114 6.71 -16.69 -12.05
C ALA A 114 6.44 -15.18 -12.01
N LEU A 115 7.45 -14.42 -11.57
CA LEU A 115 7.44 -12.97 -11.54
C LEU A 115 8.12 -12.41 -12.80
N PRO A 116 7.50 -11.46 -13.49
CA PRO A 116 8.12 -10.76 -14.61
C PRO A 116 9.43 -10.07 -14.22
N ALA A 117 10.33 -9.90 -15.19
CA ALA A 117 11.51 -9.06 -15.01
C ALA A 117 11.12 -7.63 -14.62
N GLY A 118 11.85 -7.05 -13.67
CA GLY A 118 11.57 -5.71 -13.14
C GLY A 118 10.48 -5.65 -12.08
N THR A 119 9.94 -6.77 -11.62
CA THR A 119 9.02 -6.80 -10.47
C THR A 119 9.70 -6.22 -9.23
N LEU A 120 9.07 -5.23 -8.60
CA LEU A 120 9.51 -4.68 -7.32
C LEU A 120 8.70 -5.27 -6.16
N LEU A 121 9.29 -5.22 -4.97
CA LEU A 121 8.66 -5.52 -3.68
C LEU A 121 8.23 -4.20 -3.00
N PRO A 122 7.34 -4.19 -1.99
CA PRO A 122 6.70 -2.98 -1.49
C PRO A 122 7.64 -1.87 -1.00
N MET A 123 8.68 -2.21 -0.24
CA MET A 123 9.64 -1.23 0.27
C MET A 123 10.57 -0.76 -0.83
N ALA A 124 11.08 -1.67 -1.66
CA ALA A 124 11.86 -1.35 -2.86
C ALA A 124 11.09 -0.43 -3.81
N HIS A 125 9.79 -0.67 -4.00
CA HIS A 125 8.90 0.16 -4.80
C HIS A 125 8.78 1.58 -4.21
N THR A 126 8.52 1.69 -2.90
CA THR A 126 8.42 2.98 -2.21
C THR A 126 9.73 3.78 -2.31
N ILE A 127 10.87 3.11 -2.16
CA ILE A 127 12.20 3.73 -2.30
C ILE A 127 12.42 4.18 -3.76
N ALA A 128 12.06 3.34 -4.74
CA ALA A 128 12.20 3.65 -6.15
C ALA A 128 11.36 4.87 -6.56
N THR A 129 10.10 4.96 -6.10
CA THR A 129 9.22 6.10 -6.40
C THR A 129 9.70 7.40 -5.73
N LEU A 130 10.18 7.34 -4.49
CA LEU A 130 10.79 8.49 -3.81
C LEU A 130 12.03 9.00 -4.55
N ASN A 131 12.93 8.10 -4.94
CA ASN A 131 14.12 8.44 -5.70
C ASN A 131 13.77 9.01 -7.09
N ALA A 132 12.80 8.42 -7.78
CA ALA A 132 12.31 8.89 -9.07
C ALA A 132 11.71 10.30 -8.97
N ALA A 133 10.85 10.54 -7.97
CA ALA A 133 10.25 11.85 -7.73
C ALA A 133 11.32 12.94 -7.47
N ARG A 134 12.33 12.62 -6.64
CA ARG A 134 13.46 13.50 -6.35
C ARG A 134 14.31 13.80 -7.60
N ALA A 135 14.49 12.81 -8.47
CA ALA A 135 15.18 12.96 -9.75
C ALA A 135 14.36 13.73 -10.81
N GLY A 136 13.12 14.10 -10.51
CA GLY A 136 12.25 14.83 -11.43
C GLY A 136 11.40 13.93 -12.34
N THR A 137 11.50 12.61 -12.20
CA THR A 137 10.64 11.65 -12.90
C THR A 137 9.21 11.78 -12.36
N ARG A 138 8.22 11.68 -13.26
CA ARG A 138 6.80 11.89 -12.95
C ARG A 138 5.95 10.62 -13.03
N ILE A 139 6.44 9.58 -13.70
CA ILE A 139 5.73 8.32 -13.88
C ILE A 139 6.71 7.18 -13.69
N LEU A 140 6.33 6.18 -12.90
CA LEU A 140 7.00 4.89 -12.78
C LEU A 140 5.96 3.79 -13.03
N ALA A 141 6.20 2.94 -14.03
CA ALA A 141 5.34 1.80 -14.33
C ALA A 141 6.15 0.52 -14.21
N VAL A 142 5.82 -0.30 -13.21
CA VAL A 142 6.53 -1.53 -12.88
C VAL A 142 5.56 -2.58 -12.33
N PRO A 143 5.82 -3.88 -12.52
CA PRO A 143 5.11 -4.90 -11.78
C PRO A 143 5.46 -4.80 -10.30
N LEU A 144 4.47 -5.03 -9.43
CA LEU A 144 4.60 -5.05 -7.98
C LEU A 144 4.07 -6.39 -7.47
N LEU A 145 4.82 -7.00 -6.55
CA LEU A 145 4.30 -8.08 -5.73
C LEU A 145 4.30 -7.63 -4.28
N ASP A 146 3.12 -7.37 -3.72
CA ASP A 146 2.94 -6.97 -2.33
C ASP A 146 2.30 -8.07 -1.46
N GLY A 147 1.77 -9.14 -2.05
CA GLY A 147 1.13 -10.22 -1.31
C GLY A 147 -0.25 -9.86 -0.73
N THR A 148 -0.88 -8.80 -1.24
CA THR A 148 -2.26 -8.42 -0.87
C THR A 148 -3.32 -9.24 -1.61
N THR A 149 -2.94 -9.84 -2.74
CA THR A 149 -3.78 -10.78 -3.48
C THR A 149 -3.06 -12.12 -3.66
N ALA A 150 -3.84 -13.18 -3.85
CA ALA A 150 -3.26 -14.47 -4.20
C ALA A 150 -2.84 -14.54 -5.68
N SER A 151 -3.30 -13.61 -6.53
CA SER A 151 -3.19 -13.70 -8.00
C SER A 151 -1.76 -13.52 -8.53
N GLY A 152 -0.82 -13.12 -7.69
CA GLY A 152 0.58 -12.91 -8.04
C GLY A 152 0.89 -11.42 -8.21
N PRO A 153 1.82 -11.05 -9.11
CA PRO A 153 2.19 -9.65 -9.30
C PRO A 153 1.07 -8.87 -9.99
N GLN A 154 0.87 -7.63 -9.57
CA GLN A 154 0.01 -6.66 -10.22
C GLN A 154 0.85 -5.69 -11.03
N ASP A 155 0.33 -5.18 -12.15
CA ASP A 155 0.96 -4.05 -12.81
C ASP A 155 0.60 -2.78 -12.06
N THR A 156 1.59 -1.92 -11.81
CA THR A 156 1.37 -0.64 -11.13
C THR A 156 1.83 0.52 -11.99
N THR A 157 1.04 1.59 -11.96
CA THR A 157 1.44 2.89 -12.49
C THR A 157 1.42 3.91 -11.36
N THR A 158 2.59 4.42 -11.01
CA THR A 158 2.76 5.48 -10.02
C THR A 158 2.99 6.81 -10.71
N VAL A 159 2.03 7.72 -10.59
CA VAL A 159 2.15 9.12 -11.01
C VAL A 159 2.60 9.95 -9.82
N MET A 160 3.63 10.76 -10.01
CA MET A 160 4.31 11.54 -8.98
C MET A 160 4.25 13.02 -9.32
N SER A 161 3.89 13.83 -8.33
CA SER A 161 3.98 15.28 -8.42
C SER A 161 5.44 15.76 -8.44
N ALA A 162 5.65 17.04 -8.71
CA ALA A 162 6.96 17.65 -8.52
C ALA A 162 7.40 17.53 -7.06
N TRP A 163 8.68 17.23 -6.86
CA TRP A 163 9.29 17.23 -5.55
C TRP A 163 9.12 18.60 -4.90
N GLN A 164 8.54 18.61 -3.70
CA GLN A 164 8.41 19.81 -2.88
C GLN A 164 9.51 19.75 -1.83
N ALA A 165 10.32 20.82 -1.78
CA ALA A 165 11.24 21.01 -0.66
C ALA A 165 10.45 21.14 0.66
N ALA A 166 11.16 21.03 1.79
CA ALA A 166 10.56 21.21 3.11
C ALA A 166 9.69 22.47 3.15
N ALA A 167 8.42 22.29 3.43
CA ALA A 167 7.46 23.36 3.67
C ALA A 167 7.02 23.28 5.14
N MET A 168 6.45 24.36 5.68
CA MET A 168 5.80 24.29 6.99
C MET A 168 4.65 23.29 6.91
N THR A 169 4.90 22.07 7.38
CA THR A 169 3.92 21.02 7.55
C THR A 169 3.16 21.24 8.86
N ASP A 170 2.14 20.43 9.08
CA ASP A 170 1.35 20.44 10.30
C ASP A 170 2.24 20.39 11.56
N PRO A 171 2.15 21.38 12.49
CA PRO A 171 2.99 21.41 13.69
C PRO A 171 2.72 20.23 14.62
N ARG A 172 1.63 19.48 14.43
CA ARG A 172 1.35 18.22 15.15
C ARG A 172 2.38 17.13 14.86
N PHE A 173 3.12 17.21 13.75
CA PHE A 173 4.11 16.21 13.35
C PHE A 173 5.49 16.85 13.08
N PRO A 174 6.22 17.29 14.13
CA PRO A 174 7.47 18.02 13.98
C PRO A 174 8.55 17.29 13.17
N ALA A 175 8.55 15.95 13.21
CA ALA A 175 9.50 15.11 12.48
C ALA A 175 9.40 15.24 10.96
N LEU A 176 8.27 15.78 10.43
CA LEU A 176 8.02 15.93 9.01
C LEU A 176 8.34 17.33 8.48
N ILE A 177 8.41 18.33 9.36
CA ILE A 177 8.68 19.74 9.02
C ILE A 177 9.95 19.93 8.18
N PRO A 178 11.10 19.28 8.49
CA PRO A 178 12.33 19.51 7.73
C PRO A 178 12.42 18.70 6.43
N LEU A 179 11.40 17.89 6.09
CA LEU A 179 11.49 16.90 5.02
C LEU A 179 10.85 17.41 3.74
N GLY A 180 11.51 17.18 2.60
CA GLY A 180 10.86 17.22 1.30
C GLY A 180 9.82 16.11 1.15
N SER A 181 8.93 16.28 0.16
CA SER A 181 7.84 15.35 -0.08
C SER A 181 7.40 15.34 -1.54
N SER A 182 6.67 14.29 -1.92
CA SER A 182 5.94 14.25 -3.18
C SER A 182 4.60 13.55 -3.00
N ARG A 183 3.56 14.14 -3.61
CA ARG A 183 2.26 13.47 -3.79
C ARG A 183 2.37 12.42 -4.87
N MET A 184 1.83 11.26 -4.60
CA MET A 184 1.82 10.12 -5.49
C MET A 184 0.41 9.56 -5.60
N ARG A 185 0.09 9.05 -6.80
CA ARG A 185 -1.10 8.25 -7.06
C ARG A 185 -0.65 6.95 -7.70
N ILE A 186 -0.96 5.84 -7.05
CA ILE A 186 -0.60 4.49 -7.46
C ILE A 186 -1.88 3.81 -7.91
N ALA A 187 -1.91 3.40 -9.16
CA ALA A 187 -2.98 2.59 -9.74
C ALA A 187 -2.51 1.15 -9.88
N PHE A 188 -3.34 0.21 -9.43
CA PHE A 188 -3.10 -1.23 -9.46
C PHE A 188 -3.97 -1.89 -10.52
N PHE A 189 -3.38 -2.78 -11.30
CA PHE A 189 -4.04 -3.52 -12.38
C PHE A 189 -3.72 -5.00 -12.24
N ASP A 190 -4.76 -5.82 -12.08
CA ASP A 190 -4.61 -7.27 -12.06
C ASP A 190 -4.16 -7.78 -13.43
N ARG A 191 -3.17 -8.69 -13.40
CA ARG A 191 -2.60 -9.33 -14.59
C ARG A 191 -3.39 -10.58 -14.95
N ASP A 192 -4.69 -10.46 -15.15
CA ASP A 192 -5.48 -11.62 -15.56
C ASP A 192 -5.07 -12.06 -16.97
N GLN A 193 -4.76 -13.34 -17.15
CA GLN A 193 -4.20 -13.86 -18.42
C GLN A 193 -5.20 -13.85 -19.60
N THR A 194 -6.47 -13.52 -19.33
CA THR A 194 -7.54 -13.44 -20.33
C THR A 194 -7.74 -12.03 -20.89
N SER A 195 -7.24 -10.99 -20.21
CA SER A 195 -7.29 -9.60 -20.65
C SER A 195 -6.02 -9.25 -21.44
N GLN A 196 -5.89 -9.80 -22.66
CA GLN A 196 -5.10 -9.17 -23.73
C GLN A 196 -5.76 -7.86 -24.22
N SER A 197 -6.22 -7.00 -23.31
CA SER A 197 -6.67 -5.66 -23.65
C SER A 197 -5.49 -4.71 -23.42
N GLY A 198 -4.68 -4.52 -24.46
CA GLY A 198 -3.70 -3.44 -24.58
C GLY A 198 -4.36 -2.06 -24.71
N GLY A 199 -5.29 -1.74 -23.81
CA GLY A 199 -5.96 -0.45 -23.67
C GLY A 199 -5.96 -0.02 -22.22
N ALA A 200 -6.05 1.28 -21.96
CA ALA A 200 -6.12 1.86 -20.61
C ALA A 200 -7.35 1.31 -19.86
N GLY A 201 -7.17 0.19 -19.17
CA GLY A 201 -8.15 -0.37 -18.25
C GLY A 201 -8.42 0.59 -17.09
N THR A 202 -9.58 0.45 -16.46
CA THR A 202 -9.81 1.13 -15.17
C THR A 202 -9.00 0.37 -14.11
N PRO A 203 -8.25 1.06 -13.24
CA PRO A 203 -7.54 0.39 -12.15
C PRO A 203 -8.52 -0.34 -11.22
N ASP A 204 -8.10 -1.50 -10.71
CA ASP A 204 -8.89 -2.26 -9.73
C ASP A 204 -8.89 -1.57 -8.36
N TYR A 205 -7.79 -0.90 -8.06
CA TYR A 205 -7.60 -0.15 -6.83
C TYR A 205 -6.68 1.04 -7.08
N GLU A 206 -6.94 2.16 -6.38
CA GLU A 206 -6.04 3.31 -6.42
C GLU A 206 -5.77 3.86 -5.03
N VAL A 207 -4.50 4.19 -4.79
CA VAL A 207 -4.05 4.86 -3.58
C VAL A 207 -3.43 6.19 -3.95
N SER A 208 -3.89 7.26 -3.33
CA SER A 208 -3.20 8.55 -3.36
C SER A 208 -2.66 8.86 -1.98
N LEU A 209 -1.47 9.43 -1.91
CA LEU A 209 -0.82 9.81 -0.66
C LEU A 209 0.27 10.84 -0.95
N ARG A 210 0.81 11.46 0.10
CA ARG A 210 2.07 12.20 0.04
C ARG A 210 3.11 11.44 0.84
N TYR A 211 4.18 11.00 0.18
CA TYR A 211 5.35 10.48 0.87
C TYR A 211 6.33 11.60 1.19
N TYR A 212 6.87 11.56 2.41
CA TYR A 212 8.03 12.31 2.82
C TYR A 212 9.32 11.54 2.55
N GLU A 213 10.46 12.22 2.51
CA GLU A 213 11.76 11.59 2.21
C GLU A 213 12.12 10.40 3.09
N ASN A 214 11.61 10.41 4.33
CA ASN A 214 11.87 9.36 5.31
C ASN A 214 10.96 8.13 5.13
N GLY A 215 9.94 8.20 4.26
CA GLY A 215 9.00 7.12 4.01
C GLY A 215 7.67 7.21 4.75
N VAL A 216 7.50 8.19 5.64
CA VAL A 216 6.20 8.46 6.27
C VAL A 216 5.24 8.98 5.19
N ALA A 217 3.97 8.58 5.26
CA ALA A 217 2.91 9.06 4.37
C ALA A 217 1.86 9.88 5.12
N ASP A 218 1.32 10.91 4.48
CA ASP A 218 0.06 11.55 4.88
C ASP A 218 -0.82 11.81 3.65
N GLU A 219 -1.94 12.51 3.82
CA GLU A 219 -2.91 12.77 2.75
C GLU A 219 -3.40 11.49 2.04
N LEU A 220 -3.55 10.40 2.80
CA LEU A 220 -3.93 9.09 2.28
C LEU A 220 -5.37 9.12 1.77
N LYS A 221 -5.58 8.67 0.54
CA LYS A 221 -6.89 8.36 -0.03
C LYS A 221 -6.87 6.98 -0.66
N MET A 222 -7.86 6.17 -0.32
CA MET A 222 -8.05 4.82 -0.83
C MET A 222 -9.32 4.79 -1.67
N ASP A 223 -9.21 4.60 -2.99
CA ASP A 223 -10.34 4.49 -3.91
C ASP A 223 -10.62 3.00 -4.17
N PHE A 224 -11.74 2.51 -3.63
CA PHE A 224 -12.19 1.12 -3.74
C PHE A 224 -13.08 0.90 -4.98
N GLY A 225 -13.04 1.81 -5.96
CA GLY A 225 -13.91 1.77 -7.12
C GLY A 225 -15.27 2.39 -6.83
N GLU A 226 -16.04 1.88 -5.87
CA GLU A 226 -17.38 2.41 -5.58
C GLU A 226 -17.40 3.63 -4.65
N PHE A 227 -16.41 3.74 -3.78
CA PHE A 227 -16.28 4.80 -2.80
C PHE A 227 -14.80 5.09 -2.49
N VAL A 228 -14.55 6.25 -1.92
CA VAL A 228 -13.22 6.71 -1.51
C VAL A 228 -13.20 7.01 -0.03
N VAL A 229 -12.15 6.54 0.64
CA VAL A 229 -11.88 6.79 2.05
C VAL A 229 -10.69 7.72 2.20
N ASP A 230 -10.88 8.80 2.97
CA ASP A 230 -9.84 9.73 3.39
C ASP A 230 -9.21 9.25 4.71
N GLY A 231 -7.90 9.03 4.69
CA GLY A 231 -7.09 8.58 5.81
C GLY A 231 -6.32 9.74 6.43
N ARG A 232 -6.84 10.27 7.54
CA ARG A 232 -6.23 11.40 8.25
C ARG A 232 -5.27 10.89 9.30
N MET A 233 -3.98 11.18 9.15
CA MET A 233 -3.00 10.86 10.17
C MET A 233 -3.33 11.63 11.46
N VAL A 234 -3.48 10.89 12.56
CA VAL A 234 -3.80 11.42 13.90
C VAL A 234 -2.65 11.24 14.89
N GLU A 235 -1.77 10.26 14.64
CA GLU A 235 -0.60 9.98 15.48
C GLU A 235 0.57 9.56 14.60
N LEU A 236 1.78 9.99 14.98
CA LEU A 236 3.04 9.58 14.38
C LEU A 236 4.09 9.43 15.49
N ALA A 237 4.70 8.25 15.56
CA ALA A 237 5.85 7.96 16.40
C ALA A 237 7.00 7.51 15.52
N VAL A 238 8.11 8.25 15.53
CA VAL A 238 9.36 7.77 14.91
C VAL A 238 9.99 6.76 15.86
N LEU A 239 10.32 5.58 15.34
CA LEU A 239 10.88 4.49 16.11
C LEU A 239 12.42 4.54 16.03
N PRO A 240 13.12 4.17 17.11
CA PRO A 240 14.57 4.05 17.05
C PRO A 240 14.92 2.95 16.05
N SER A 241 15.95 3.22 15.25
CA SER A 241 16.56 2.17 14.46
C SER A 241 17.51 1.37 15.36
N PRO A 242 17.39 0.04 15.43
CA PRO A 242 18.34 -0.82 16.13
C PRO A 242 19.70 -0.88 15.41
N CYS A 243 19.84 -0.18 14.29
CA CYS A 243 20.99 -0.06 13.40
C CYS A 243 21.15 1.41 12.99
#